data_AF-A0A7H8ZBV5-F1
#
_entry.id   AF-A0A7H8ZBV5-F1
#
_cell.length_a   1.000
_cell.length_b   1.000
_cell.length_c   1.000
_cell.angle_alpha   90.00
_cell.angle_beta   90.00
_cell.angle_gamma   90.00
#
_symmetry.space_group_name_H-M   'P 1'
#
loop_
_entity.id
_entity.type
_entity.pdbx_description
1 polymer ?
#
loop_
_entity_poly.entity_id
_entity_poly.type
_entity_poly.pdbx_seq_one_letter_code
_entity_poly.pdbx_strand_id
1 'polypeptide(L)'
;MTSIDMSKKYVEYYSELLQSDFICSVGFGFNEDDEHINGIIRTAIEREQKHLIIVAPDNGESINIREEKLASKLKVSSIDKIHYVIVDNERKVNNEILWTEYIVSDELLNKMEISSHA
;
A
#
# COMPACT_ATOMS: atom_id res chain seq x y z
N MET A 1 15.32 4.73 23.38
CA MET A 1 15.66 4.36 21.99
C MET A 1 16.52 5.49 21.44
N THR A 2 17.72 5.20 20.95
CA THR A 2 18.57 6.26 20.38
C THR A 2 18.19 6.54 18.92
N SER A 3 18.60 7.68 18.39
CA SER A 3 18.45 7.99 16.96
C SER A 3 19.11 6.91 16.08
N ILE A 4 20.23 6.35 16.51
CA ILE A 4 20.96 5.28 15.81
C ILE A 4 20.13 3.99 15.78
N ASP A 5 19.51 3.59 16.89
CA ASP A 5 18.69 2.38 16.94
C ASP A 5 17.46 2.49 16.03
N MET A 6 16.85 3.68 15.97
CA MET A 6 15.71 3.94 15.08
C MET A 6 16.12 3.91 13.62
N SER A 7 17.25 4.51 13.26
CA SER A 7 17.75 4.46 11.88
C SER A 7 17.98 3.04 11.40
N LYS A 8 18.53 2.16 12.25
CA LYS A 8 18.70 0.73 11.90
C LYS A 8 17.36 0.05 11.60
N LYS A 9 16.36 0.24 12.46
CA LYS A 9 15.03 -0.31 12.26
C LYS A 9 14.36 0.16 10.97
N TYR A 10 14.54 1.43 10.61
CA TYR A 10 14.00 1.95 9.34
C TYR A 10 14.69 1.35 8.12
N VAL A 11 16.01 1.11 8.19
CA VAL A 11 16.75 0.42 7.11
C VAL A 11 16.31 -1.04 7.00
N GLU A 12 16.15 -1.73 8.12
CA GLU A 12 15.64 -3.10 8.16
C GLU A 12 14.24 -3.17 7.57
N TYR A 13 13.32 -2.32 8.04
CA TYR A 13 11.96 -2.24 7.52
C TYR A 13 11.91 -1.95 6.02
N TYR A 14 12.68 -0.97 5.54
CA TYR A 14 12.79 -0.70 4.10
C TYR A 14 13.25 -1.94 3.32
N SER A 15 14.27 -2.65 3.83
CA SER A 15 14.80 -3.84 3.18
C SER A 15 13.76 -4.96 3.09
N GLU A 16 12.97 -5.17 4.14
CA GLU A 16 11.86 -6.14 4.14
C GLU A 16 10.78 -5.78 3.13
N LEU A 17 10.43 -4.50 2.99
CA LEU A 17 9.48 -4.03 1.97
C LEU A 17 9.96 -4.30 0.54
N LEU A 18 11.27 -4.29 0.29
CA LEU A 18 11.81 -4.60 -1.04
C LEU A 18 11.76 -6.10 -1.35
N GLN A 19 11.81 -6.95 -0.32
CA GLN A 19 11.75 -8.40 -0.45
C GLN A 19 10.32 -8.94 -0.59
N SER A 20 9.30 -8.18 -0.20
CA SER A 20 7.90 -8.58 -0.40
C SER A 20 7.47 -8.43 -1.85
N ASP A 21 6.34 -9.01 -2.26
CA ASP A 21 5.78 -8.79 -3.60
C ASP A 21 5.26 -7.35 -3.73
N PHE A 22 4.47 -6.92 -2.75
CA PHE A 22 3.90 -5.58 -2.63
C PHE A 22 3.80 -5.16 -1.16
N ILE A 23 3.41 -3.91 -0.92
CA ILE A 23 3.17 -3.33 0.40
C ILE A 23 1.65 -3.31 0.63
N CYS A 24 1.18 -3.82 1.77
CA CYS A 24 -0.24 -3.77 2.14
C CYS A 24 -0.42 -2.95 3.42
N SER A 25 -1.27 -1.92 3.35
CA SER A 25 -1.58 -1.05 4.48
C SER A 25 -3.05 -1.13 4.86
N VAL A 26 -3.31 -1.26 6.15
CA VAL A 26 -4.66 -1.35 6.73
C VAL A 26 -4.74 -0.35 7.88
N GLY A 27 -5.60 0.67 7.75
CA GLY A 27 -5.86 1.65 8.82
C GLY A 27 -4.76 2.70 9.05
N PHE A 28 -3.73 2.77 8.21
CA PHE A 28 -2.72 3.84 8.29
C PHE A 28 -3.19 5.09 7.54
N GLY A 29 -3.10 6.26 8.19
CA GLY A 29 -3.65 7.51 7.67
C GLY A 29 -2.76 8.26 6.66
N PHE A 30 -1.46 7.97 6.65
CA PHE A 30 -0.44 8.70 5.88
C PHE A 30 -0.52 10.20 6.13
N ASN A 31 -0.52 10.59 7.41
CA ASN A 31 -0.61 12.00 7.79
C ASN A 31 0.76 12.67 7.62
N GLU A 32 0.78 14.00 7.62
CA GLU A 32 2.01 14.77 7.37
C GLU A 32 3.08 14.55 8.47
N ASP A 33 2.66 14.29 9.71
CA ASP A 33 3.52 14.00 10.85
C ASP A 33 4.17 12.60 10.80
N ASP A 34 3.70 11.72 9.92
CA ASP A 34 4.27 10.38 9.69
C ASP A 34 5.47 10.39 8.70
N GLU A 35 6.16 11.52 8.54
CA GLU A 35 7.11 11.77 7.45
C GLU A 35 8.21 10.70 7.30
N HIS A 36 8.68 10.10 8.39
CA HIS A 36 9.68 9.04 8.33
C HIS A 36 9.15 7.78 7.61
N ILE A 37 7.98 7.29 7.99
CA ILE A 37 7.37 6.09 7.38
C ILE A 37 6.91 6.42 5.95
N ASN A 38 6.27 7.59 5.76
CA ASN A 38 5.88 8.07 4.43
C ASN A 38 7.10 8.19 3.51
N GLY A 39 8.24 8.64 4.03
CA GLY A 39 9.50 8.74 3.29
C GLY A 39 10.02 7.38 2.83
N ILE A 40 9.95 6.35 3.68
CA ILE A 40 10.32 4.98 3.33
C ILE A 40 9.39 4.43 2.25
N ILE A 41 8.07 4.53 2.43
CA ILE A 41 7.07 4.01 1.49
C ILE A 41 7.16 4.75 0.15
N ARG A 42 7.28 6.08 0.16
CA ARG A 42 7.53 6.89 -1.05
C ARG A 42 8.78 6.42 -1.79
N THR A 43 9.85 6.12 -1.06
CA THR A 43 11.10 5.64 -1.69
C THR A 43 10.90 4.28 -2.34
N ALA A 44 10.22 3.35 -1.66
CA ALA A 44 9.91 2.03 -2.21
C ALA A 44 9.04 2.11 -3.47
N ILE A 45 8.05 3.02 -3.50
CA ILE A 45 7.19 3.24 -4.68
C ILE A 45 7.99 3.86 -5.83
N GLU A 46 8.61 5.02 -5.61
CA GLU A 46 9.21 5.81 -6.71
C GLU A 46 10.49 5.18 -7.28
N ARG A 47 11.33 4.60 -6.41
CA ARG A 47 12.64 4.07 -6.85
C ARG A 47 12.58 2.61 -7.21
N GLU A 48 11.91 1.82 -6.38
CA GLU A 48 11.90 0.36 -6.49
C GLU A 48 10.62 -0.16 -7.16
N GLN A 49 9.74 0.74 -7.59
CA GLN A 49 8.50 0.43 -8.31
C GLN A 49 7.57 -0.50 -7.53
N LYS A 50 7.63 -0.45 -6.19
CA LYS A 50 6.76 -1.26 -5.34
C LYS A 50 5.32 -0.78 -5.39
N HIS A 51 4.41 -1.75 -5.47
CA HIS A 51 2.98 -1.51 -5.40
C HIS A 51 2.55 -1.35 -3.93
N LEU A 52 1.67 -0.38 -3.67
CA LEU A 52 1.05 -0.12 -2.38
C LEU A 52 -0.45 -0.40 -2.49
N ILE A 53 -0.91 -1.41 -1.74
CA ILE A 53 -2.32 -1.73 -1.57
C ILE A 53 -2.84 -1.11 -0.29
N ILE A 54 -3.95 -0.40 -0.39
CA ILE A 54 -4.70 0.16 0.73
C ILE A 54 -6.02 -0.57 0.90
N VAL A 55 -6.20 -1.23 2.04
CA VAL A 55 -7.50 -1.81 2.40
C VAL A 55 -8.27 -0.79 3.22
N ALA A 56 -9.41 -0.34 2.69
CA ALA A 56 -10.22 0.70 3.32
C ALA A 56 -11.72 0.46 3.12
N PRO A 57 -12.56 0.90 4.07
CA PRO A 57 -14.00 0.90 3.86
C PRO A 57 -14.39 1.85 2.73
N ASP A 58 -15.55 1.59 2.13
CA ASP A 58 -16.16 2.54 1.21
C ASP A 58 -16.47 3.87 1.93
N ASN A 59 -16.14 4.97 1.27
CA ASN A 59 -16.43 6.33 1.73
C ASN A 59 -17.23 7.15 0.70
N GLY A 60 -17.72 6.50 -0.37
CA GLY A 60 -18.47 7.14 -1.45
C GLY A 60 -17.61 7.89 -2.48
N GLU A 61 -16.29 7.92 -2.32
CA GLU A 61 -15.37 8.48 -3.32
C GLU A 61 -14.94 7.41 -4.32
N SER A 62 -14.77 7.80 -5.59
CA SER A 62 -14.22 6.89 -6.60
C SER A 62 -12.76 6.54 -6.29
N ILE A 63 -12.36 5.33 -6.71
CA ILE A 63 -11.01 4.81 -6.47
C ILE A 63 -9.94 5.78 -6.99
N ASN A 64 -10.07 6.28 -8.22
CA ASN A 64 -9.09 7.20 -8.83
C ASN A 64 -8.88 8.47 -7.97
N ILE A 65 -9.95 9.04 -7.40
CA ILE A 65 -9.84 10.23 -6.54
C ILE A 65 -9.08 9.88 -5.26
N ARG A 66 -9.30 8.70 -4.70
CA ARG A 66 -8.59 8.24 -3.49
C ARG A 66 -7.11 8.00 -3.78
N GLU A 67 -6.79 7.39 -4.91
CA GLU A 67 -5.42 7.19 -5.40
C GLU A 67 -4.68 8.52 -5.59
N GLU A 68 -5.30 9.50 -6.28
CA GLU A 68 -4.73 10.84 -6.46
C GLU A 68 -4.49 11.58 -5.14
N LYS A 69 -5.46 11.53 -4.21
CA LYS A 69 -5.32 12.15 -2.89
C LYS A 69 -4.19 11.51 -2.08
N LEU A 70 -4.09 10.18 -2.09
CA LEU A 70 -3.03 9.49 -1.37
C LEU A 70 -1.66 9.75 -2.02
N ALA A 71 -1.59 9.76 -3.35
CA ALA A 71 -0.37 10.10 -4.07
C ALA A 71 0.15 11.49 -3.69
N SER A 72 -0.76 12.48 -3.63
CA SER A 72 -0.45 13.83 -3.17
C SER A 72 0.06 13.87 -1.72
N LYS A 73 -0.62 13.17 -0.80
CA LYS A 73 -0.19 13.07 0.61
C LYS A 73 1.19 12.42 0.76
N LEU A 74 1.43 11.34 0.04
CA LEU A 74 2.71 10.62 0.02
C LEU A 74 3.80 11.35 -0.79
N LYS A 75 3.44 12.39 -1.54
CA LYS A 75 4.34 13.13 -2.46
C LYS A 75 5.00 12.17 -3.48
N VAL A 76 4.19 11.28 -4.07
CA VAL A 76 4.59 10.35 -5.13
C VAL A 76 3.95 10.76 -6.46
N SER A 77 4.63 10.44 -7.55
CA SER A 77 4.19 10.67 -8.93
C SER A 77 3.60 9.41 -9.57
N SER A 78 4.00 8.23 -9.10
CA SER A 78 3.61 6.91 -9.63
C SER A 78 2.24 6.46 -9.09
N ILE A 79 1.16 7.13 -9.51
CA ILE A 79 -0.21 6.86 -9.05
C ILE A 79 -0.64 5.42 -9.42
N ASP A 80 -0.17 4.89 -10.54
CA ASP A 80 -0.41 3.52 -11.02
C ASP A 80 0.14 2.43 -10.07
N LYS A 81 0.99 2.81 -9.10
CA LYS A 81 1.51 1.92 -8.06
C LYS A 81 0.67 1.94 -6.78
N ILE A 82 -0.37 2.78 -6.69
CA ILE A 82 -1.29 2.82 -5.56
C ILE A 82 -2.59 2.13 -5.96
N HIS A 83 -3.04 1.19 -5.14
CA HIS A 83 -4.22 0.38 -5.39
C HIS A 83 -5.13 0.37 -4.18
N TYR A 84 -6.41 0.65 -4.36
CA TYR A 84 -7.40 0.54 -3.29
C TYR A 84 -8.18 -0.77 -3.37
N VAL A 85 -8.27 -1.47 -2.24
CA VAL A 85 -9.17 -2.60 -2.02
C VAL A 85 -10.28 -2.13 -1.09
N ILE A 86 -11.46 -1.91 -1.69
CA ILE A 86 -12.63 -1.40 -0.96
C ILE A 86 -13.39 -2.57 -0.35
N VAL A 87 -13.64 -2.47 0.95
CA VAL A 87 -14.31 -3.52 1.72
C VAL A 87 -15.60 -3.03 2.36
N ASP A 88 -16.56 -3.96 2.49
CA ASP A 88 -17.79 -3.74 3.23
C ASP A 88 -17.60 -3.96 4.76
N ASN A 89 -18.70 -3.86 5.51
CA ASN A 89 -18.71 -4.07 6.96
C ASN A 89 -18.34 -5.51 7.38
N GLU A 90 -18.46 -6.47 6.46
CA GLU A 90 -18.05 -7.87 6.67
C GLU A 90 -16.61 -8.12 6.19
N ARG A 91 -15.89 -7.06 5.77
CA ARG A 91 -14.53 -7.10 5.26
C ARG A 91 -14.43 -7.86 3.93
N LYS A 92 -15.50 -7.85 3.14
CA LYS A 92 -15.54 -8.45 1.81
C LYS A 92 -15.38 -7.39 0.72
N VAL A 93 -14.74 -7.78 -0.36
CA VAL A 93 -14.69 -7.04 -1.62
C VAL A 93 -15.91 -7.44 -2.43
N ASN A 94 -16.64 -6.45 -2.97
CA ASN A 94 -17.84 -6.64 -3.77
C ASN A 94 -18.91 -7.54 -3.10
N ASN A 95 -18.98 -7.56 -1.76
CA ASN A 95 -19.88 -8.40 -0.97
C ASN A 95 -19.71 -9.93 -1.15
N GLU A 96 -18.62 -10.38 -1.79
CA GLU A 96 -18.44 -11.79 -2.18
C GLU A 96 -17.27 -12.44 -1.44
N ILE A 97 -16.06 -11.88 -1.58
CA ILE A 97 -14.81 -12.52 -1.15
C ILE A 97 -14.15 -11.72 -0.02
N LEU A 98 -13.56 -12.40 0.97
CA LEU A 98 -12.79 -11.72 2.00
C LEU A 98 -11.57 -11.04 1.38
N TRP A 99 -11.27 -9.81 1.79
CA TRP A 99 -10.14 -9.06 1.21
C TRP A 99 -8.81 -9.80 1.32
N THR A 100 -8.61 -10.60 2.37
CA THR A 100 -7.40 -11.42 2.58
C THR A 100 -7.21 -12.46 1.49
N GLU A 101 -8.31 -12.99 0.95
CA GLU A 101 -8.27 -13.93 -0.18
C GLU A 101 -8.14 -13.16 -1.51
N TYR A 102 -8.80 -12.02 -1.62
CA TYR A 102 -8.73 -11.17 -2.81
C TYR A 102 -7.30 -10.64 -3.07
N ILE A 103 -6.55 -10.25 -2.05
CA ILE A 103 -5.21 -9.67 -2.24
C ILE A 103 -4.16 -10.65 -2.79
N VAL A 104 -4.43 -11.95 -2.68
CA VAL A 104 -3.59 -13.02 -3.25
C VAL A 104 -4.23 -13.67 -4.47
N SER A 105 -5.35 -13.12 -4.96
CA SER A 105 -6.02 -13.61 -6.16
C SER A 105 -5.23 -13.25 -7.41
N ASP A 106 -5.30 -14.11 -8.43
CA ASP A 106 -4.72 -13.82 -9.75
C ASP A 106 -5.27 -12.53 -10.35
N GLU A 107 -6.53 -12.18 -10.06
CA GLU A 107 -7.13 -10.93 -10.53
C GLU A 107 -6.32 -9.70 -10.11
N LEU A 108 -6.02 -9.59 -8.82
CA LEU A 108 -5.28 -8.43 -8.29
C LEU A 108 -3.79 -8.50 -8.66
N LEU A 109 -3.17 -9.68 -8.57
CA LEU A 109 -1.76 -9.84 -8.89
C LEU A 109 -1.45 -9.52 -10.36
N ASN A 110 -2.31 -9.98 -11.29
CA ASN A 110 -2.17 -9.67 -12.71
C ASN A 110 -2.35 -8.18 -12.99
N LYS A 111 -3.27 -7.49 -12.29
CA LYS A 111 -3.44 -6.04 -12.41
C LYS A 111 -2.17 -5.26 -12.04
N MET A 112 -1.35 -5.82 -11.15
CA MET A 112 -0.08 -5.24 -10.72
C MET A 112 1.12 -5.82 -11.47
N GLU A 113 0.91 -6.67 -12.49
CA GLU A 113 1.98 -7.37 -13.23
C GLU A 113 2.91 -8.19 -12.33
N ILE A 114 2.40 -8.65 -11.18
CA ILE A 114 3.14 -9.53 -10.26
C ILE A 114 2.88 -10.97 -10.67
N SER A 115 3.95 -11.72 -10.94
CA SER A 115 3.85 -13.14 -11.30
C SER A 115 3.28 -13.93 -10.12
N SER A 116 2.14 -14.60 -10.31
CA SER A 116 1.64 -15.55 -9.32
C SER A 116 2.59 -16.74 -9.25
N HIS A 117 3.25 -16.90 -8.11
CA HIS A 117 3.99 -18.11 -7.82
C HIS A 117 2.97 -19.15 -7.32
N ALA A 118 2.48 -19.95 -8.25
CA ALA A 118 1.66 -21.13 -7.99
C ALA A 118 2.43 -22.19 -7.16
#